data_AF-A0ABD1CCI2-F1
#
_entry.id   AF-A0ABD1CCI2-F1
#
_cell.length_a   1.000
_cell.length_b   1.000
_cell.length_c   1.000
_cell.angle_alpha   90.00
_cell.angle_beta   90.00
_cell.angle_gamma   90.00
#
_symmetry.space_group_name_H-M   'P 1'
#
loop_
_entity.id
_entity.type
_entity.pdbx_description
1 polymer ?
#
loop_
_entity_poly.entity_id
_entity_poly.type
_entity_poly.pdbx_seq_one_letter_code
_entity_poly.pdbx_strand_id
1 'polypeptide(L)'
;MKAWPALFKGLKEALCLARENVEHLAMLQKYLLKIKNEQDFAFILSIIPNVTIILRHIWTMSNYYSKDRHMLTLLGQISYVFAEKVKILINVDTIFKHSASTVFRCATNCADMLRSWKRSYMDTRAQIERSGIGSRWEFDRNVLFRDVDHMTRISQDTANVAKVFLEFEAMFDHHLKTMISDPEEVDNILKKVRTPSLD
;
A
#
# COMPACT_ATOMS: atom_id res chain seq x y z
N MET A 1 53.83 -15.57 -6.93
CA MET A 1 52.88 -16.56 -7.50
C MET A 1 51.75 -17.01 -6.53
N LYS A 2 51.76 -16.65 -5.24
CA LYS A 2 50.72 -17.05 -4.25
C LYS A 2 49.38 -16.27 -4.33
N ALA A 3 49.30 -15.20 -5.13
CA ALA A 3 48.11 -14.34 -5.21
C ALA A 3 46.96 -14.99 -6.01
N TRP A 4 47.27 -15.76 -7.06
CA TRP A 4 46.25 -16.33 -7.94
C TRP A 4 45.33 -17.35 -7.26
N PRO A 5 45.83 -18.31 -6.45
CA PRO A 5 44.96 -19.24 -5.73
C PRO A 5 44.02 -18.54 -4.73
N ALA A 6 44.50 -17.49 -4.06
CA ALA A 6 43.68 -16.71 -3.11
C ALA A 6 42.59 -15.89 -3.83
N LEU A 7 42.95 -15.22 -4.93
CA LEU A 7 42.00 -14.50 -5.77
C LEU A 7 40.94 -15.42 -6.38
N PHE A 8 41.36 -16.59 -6.89
CA PHE A 8 40.46 -17.57 -7.47
C PHE A 8 39.50 -18.17 -6.44
N LYS A 9 39.97 -18.40 -5.20
CA LYS A 9 39.12 -18.81 -4.08
C LYS A 9 38.07 -17.74 -3.76
N GLY A 10 38.49 -16.48 -3.62
CA GLY A 10 37.57 -15.36 -3.35
C GLY A 10 36.54 -15.15 -4.45
N LEU A 11 36.93 -15.32 -5.72
CA LEU A 11 36.00 -15.26 -6.85
C LEU A 11 34.96 -16.39 -6.81
N LYS A 12 35.38 -17.61 -6.48
CA LYS A 12 34.45 -18.75 -6.33
C LYS A 12 33.46 -18.54 -5.20
N GLU A 13 33.90 -18.03 -4.06
CA GLU A 13 33.05 -17.70 -2.92
C GLU A 13 32.03 -16.61 -3.30
N ALA A 14 32.48 -15.54 -3.96
CA ALA A 14 31.60 -14.48 -4.45
C ALA A 14 30.57 -14.99 -5.47
N LEU A 15 30.96 -15.90 -6.37
CA LEU A 15 30.06 -16.50 -7.35
C LEU A 15 29.00 -17.38 -6.68
N CYS A 16 29.39 -18.17 -5.66
CA CYS A 16 28.45 -19.00 -4.90
C CYS A 16 27.39 -18.13 -4.20
N LEU A 17 27.86 -17.09 -3.49
CA LEU A 17 26.98 -16.12 -2.83
C LEU A 17 26.04 -15.43 -3.82
N ALA A 18 26.53 -15.05 -5.01
CA ALA A 18 25.70 -14.43 -6.03
C ALA A 18 24.57 -15.35 -6.51
N ARG A 19 24.87 -16.64 -6.73
CA ARG A 19 23.87 -17.63 -7.19
C ARG A 19 22.77 -17.86 -6.16
N GLU A 20 23.13 -18.08 -4.90
CA GLU A 20 22.17 -18.26 -3.80
C GLU A 20 21.24 -17.04 -3.66
N ASN A 21 21.82 -15.83 -3.73
CA ASN A 21 21.03 -14.60 -3.65
C ASN A 21 20.07 -14.43 -4.83
N VAL A 22 20.47 -14.81 -6.05
CA VAL A 22 19.59 -14.74 -7.23
C VAL A 22 18.35 -15.62 -7.05
N GLU A 23 18.51 -16.84 -6.52
CA GLU A 23 17.38 -17.76 -6.29
C GLU A 23 16.39 -17.19 -5.26
N HIS A 24 16.91 -16.66 -4.16
CA HIS A 24 16.11 -15.99 -3.13
C HIS A 24 15.33 -14.78 -3.68
N LEU A 25 16.01 -13.92 -4.46
CA LEU A 25 15.40 -12.73 -5.03
C LEU A 25 14.39 -13.04 -6.13
N ALA A 26 14.59 -14.11 -6.91
CA ALA A 26 13.66 -14.51 -7.96
C ALA A 26 12.26 -14.83 -7.40
N MET A 27 12.21 -15.51 -6.25
CA MET A 27 10.94 -15.81 -5.58
C MET A 27 10.25 -14.52 -5.11
N LEU A 28 11.00 -13.60 -4.51
CA LEU A 28 10.50 -12.31 -4.07
C LEU A 28 9.97 -11.48 -5.25
N GLN A 29 10.73 -11.41 -6.34
CA GLN A 29 10.40 -10.69 -7.57
C GLN A 29 9.04 -11.14 -8.13
N LYS A 30 8.76 -12.45 -8.12
CA LYS A 30 7.47 -13.00 -8.58
C LYS A 30 6.28 -12.40 -7.83
N TYR A 31 6.38 -12.24 -6.51
CA TYR A 31 5.31 -11.63 -5.71
C TYR A 31 5.25 -10.10 -5.90
N LEU A 32 6.40 -9.42 -5.97
CA LEU A 32 6.43 -7.98 -6.20
C LEU A 32 5.85 -7.59 -7.57
N LEU A 33 6.09 -8.40 -8.60
CA LEU A 33 5.49 -8.18 -9.93
C LEU A 33 3.97 -8.35 -9.90
N LYS A 34 3.45 -9.33 -9.14
CA LYS A 34 2.00 -9.46 -8.92
C LYS A 34 1.44 -8.25 -8.21
N ILE A 35 2.07 -7.81 -7.12
CA ILE A 35 1.66 -6.60 -6.38
C ILE A 35 1.64 -5.39 -7.32
N LYS A 36 2.68 -5.21 -8.14
CA LYS A 36 2.79 -4.08 -9.07
C LYS A 36 1.68 -4.08 -10.13
N ASN A 37 1.46 -5.21 -10.80
CA ASN A 37 0.68 -5.25 -12.04
C ASN A 37 -0.80 -5.60 -11.84
N GLU A 38 -1.14 -6.39 -10.82
CA GLU A 38 -2.52 -6.83 -10.58
C GLU A 38 -3.43 -5.66 -10.15
N GLN A 39 -4.72 -5.79 -10.44
CA GLN A 39 -5.74 -4.80 -10.08
C GLN A 39 -6.68 -5.28 -8.96
N ASP A 40 -6.74 -6.60 -8.73
CA ASP A 40 -7.52 -7.16 -7.64
C ASP A 40 -6.81 -6.95 -6.29
N PHE A 41 -7.32 -5.98 -5.53
CA PHE A 41 -6.80 -5.66 -4.22
C PHE A 41 -7.02 -6.77 -3.19
N ALA A 42 -8.08 -7.56 -3.30
CA ALA A 42 -8.30 -8.68 -2.37
C ALA A 42 -7.20 -9.73 -2.56
N PHE A 43 -6.88 -10.06 -3.82
CA PHE A 43 -5.75 -10.91 -4.15
C PHE A 43 -4.42 -10.31 -3.67
N ILE A 44 -4.15 -9.03 -3.95
CA ILE A 44 -2.91 -8.36 -3.52
C ILE A 44 -2.76 -8.45 -2.00
N LEU A 45 -3.80 -8.12 -1.24
CA LEU A 45 -3.79 -8.18 0.22
C LEU A 45 -3.47 -9.59 0.73
N SER A 46 -4.00 -10.63 0.07
CA SER A 46 -3.76 -12.03 0.44
C SER A 46 -2.30 -12.49 0.26
N ILE A 47 -1.54 -11.86 -0.66
CA ILE A 47 -0.16 -12.27 -0.97
C ILE A 47 0.90 -11.43 -0.25
N ILE A 48 0.55 -10.29 0.35
CA ILE A 48 1.50 -9.44 1.11
C ILE A 48 2.24 -10.22 2.21
N PRO A 49 1.59 -11.07 3.03
CA PRO A 49 2.29 -11.85 4.05
C PRO A 49 3.40 -12.75 3.50
N ASN A 50 3.24 -13.27 2.28
CA ASN A 50 4.26 -14.11 1.65
C ASN A 50 5.56 -13.35 1.39
N VAL A 51 5.48 -12.05 1.09
CA VAL A 51 6.66 -11.18 0.89
C VAL A 51 7.48 -11.12 2.17
N THR A 52 6.86 -10.89 3.34
CA THR A 52 7.59 -10.79 4.61
C THR A 52 8.08 -12.13 5.12
N ILE A 53 7.36 -13.23 4.82
CA ILE A 53 7.85 -14.61 5.08
C ILE A 53 9.12 -14.91 4.28
N ILE A 54 9.13 -14.58 2.98
CA ILE A 54 10.32 -14.75 2.13
C ILE A 54 11.47 -13.89 2.65
N LEU A 55 11.21 -12.63 2.99
CA LEU A 55 12.23 -11.74 3.56
C LEU A 55 12.82 -12.30 4.86
N ARG A 56 11.99 -12.87 5.74
CA ARG A 56 12.45 -13.55 6.96
C ARG A 56 13.36 -14.72 6.64
N HIS A 57 13.02 -15.53 5.64
CA HIS A 57 13.87 -16.63 5.19
C HIS A 57 15.22 -16.11 4.66
N ILE A 58 15.19 -15.08 3.79
CA ILE A 58 16.38 -14.45 3.22
C ILE A 58 17.31 -13.91 4.31
N TRP A 59 16.78 -13.22 5.32
CA TRP A 59 17.57 -12.72 6.46
C TRP A 59 18.27 -13.82 7.23
N THR A 60 17.60 -14.95 7.40
CA THR A 60 18.11 -16.07 8.22
C THR A 60 19.15 -16.89 7.46
N MET A 61 18.99 -17.04 6.13
CA MET A 61 19.79 -17.97 5.32
C MET A 61 20.86 -17.30 4.46
N SER A 62 20.67 -16.04 4.02
CA SER A 62 21.62 -15.37 3.13
C SER A 62 22.76 -14.72 3.91
N ASN A 63 23.99 -15.11 3.59
CA ASN A 63 25.21 -14.46 4.12
C ASN A 63 25.37 -12.99 3.68
N TYR A 64 24.70 -12.59 2.59
CA TYR A 64 24.74 -11.22 2.10
C TYR A 64 23.62 -10.37 2.72
N TYR A 65 22.38 -10.84 2.64
CA TYR A 65 21.23 -10.09 3.12
C TYR A 65 21.03 -10.15 4.63
N SER A 66 21.69 -11.04 5.36
CA SER A 66 21.75 -11.02 6.84
C SER A 66 22.49 -9.81 7.43
N LYS A 67 23.11 -8.96 6.59
CA LYS A 67 23.72 -7.70 7.01
C LYS A 67 22.71 -6.56 6.91
N ASP A 68 22.62 -5.76 7.98
CA ASP A 68 21.63 -4.69 8.13
C ASP A 68 21.53 -3.78 6.91
N ARG A 69 22.67 -3.30 6.39
CA ARG A 69 22.73 -2.39 5.24
C ARG A 69 22.07 -2.98 3.99
N HIS A 70 22.30 -4.26 3.72
CA HIS A 70 21.77 -4.93 2.52
C HIS A 70 20.27 -5.21 2.66
N MET A 71 19.83 -5.68 3.83
CA MET A 71 18.41 -5.88 4.10
C MET A 71 17.63 -4.56 4.10
N LEU A 72 18.16 -3.51 4.74
CA LEU A 72 17.55 -2.19 4.74
C LEU A 72 17.34 -1.66 3.31
N THR A 73 18.36 -1.82 2.46
CA THR A 73 18.26 -1.41 1.05
C THR A 73 17.15 -2.19 0.33
N LEU A 74 17.10 -3.51 0.50
CA LEU A 74 16.07 -4.35 -0.12
C LEU A 74 14.66 -3.98 0.36
N LEU A 75 14.46 -3.82 1.67
CA LEU A 75 13.19 -3.43 2.26
C LEU A 75 12.73 -2.04 1.80
N GLY A 76 13.66 -1.09 1.66
CA GLY A 76 13.38 0.23 1.11
C GLY A 76 12.88 0.15 -0.34
N GLN A 77 13.53 -0.66 -1.19
CA GLN A 77 13.09 -0.87 -2.57
C GLN A 77 11.71 -1.54 -2.65
N ILE A 78 11.42 -2.49 -1.77
CA ILE A 78 10.08 -3.12 -1.70
C ILE A 78 9.03 -2.09 -1.29
N SER A 79 9.33 -1.29 -0.26
CA SER A 79 8.41 -0.24 0.21
C SER A 79 8.14 0.80 -0.88
N TYR A 80 9.15 1.12 -1.70
CA TYR A 80 8.99 1.93 -2.90
C TYR A 80 8.00 1.31 -3.90
N VAL A 81 8.07 0.00 -4.18
CA VAL A 81 7.12 -0.66 -5.10
C VAL A 81 5.66 -0.47 -4.65
N PHE A 82 5.38 -0.60 -3.35
CA PHE A 82 4.03 -0.38 -2.81
C PHE A 82 3.61 1.09 -2.94
N ALA A 83 4.47 2.02 -2.52
CA ALA A 83 4.18 3.46 -2.56
C ALA A 83 4.02 3.97 -4.00
N GLU A 84 4.86 3.51 -4.93
CA GLU A 84 4.81 3.86 -6.35
C GLU A 84 3.48 3.43 -6.98
N LYS A 85 3.01 2.19 -6.73
CA LYS A 85 1.71 1.74 -7.21
C LYS A 85 0.57 2.64 -6.73
N VAL A 86 0.54 2.97 -5.44
CA VAL A 86 -0.49 3.85 -4.89
C VAL A 86 -0.39 5.26 -5.46
N LYS A 87 0.82 5.79 -5.65
CA LYS A 87 1.03 7.11 -6.24
C LYS A 87 0.47 7.21 -7.66
N ILE A 88 0.58 6.13 -8.45
CA ILE A 88 0.00 6.06 -9.79
C ILE A 88 -1.54 6.03 -9.72
N LEU A 89 -2.11 5.25 -8.81
CA LEU A 89 -3.56 5.09 -8.68
C LEU A 89 -4.26 6.31 -8.08
N ILE A 90 -3.64 6.97 -7.09
CA ILE A 90 -4.16 8.14 -6.36
C ILE A 90 -3.62 9.45 -6.96
N ASN A 91 -3.41 9.49 -8.27
CA ASN A 91 -3.03 10.73 -8.93
C ASN A 91 -4.19 11.74 -8.84
N VAL A 92 -4.00 12.79 -8.02
CA VAL A 92 -5.02 13.78 -7.67
C VAL A 92 -5.54 14.53 -8.90
N ASP A 93 -4.70 14.74 -9.92
CA ASP A 93 -5.07 15.44 -11.15
C ASP A 93 -6.06 14.64 -12.03
N THR A 94 -6.14 13.33 -11.80
CA THR A 94 -6.93 12.42 -12.64
C THR A 94 -7.99 11.65 -11.87
N ILE A 95 -7.79 11.38 -10.58
CA ILE A 95 -8.65 10.46 -9.83
C ILE A 95 -10.09 10.95 -9.72
N PHE A 96 -10.30 12.24 -9.50
CA PHE A 96 -11.65 12.84 -9.39
C PHE A 96 -12.38 12.99 -10.73
N LYS A 97 -11.79 12.53 -11.84
CA LYS A 97 -12.49 12.39 -13.12
C LYS A 97 -13.36 11.13 -13.17
N HIS A 98 -13.21 10.22 -12.21
CA HIS A 98 -14.04 9.03 -12.04
C HIS A 98 -15.21 9.29 -11.08
N SER A 99 -16.20 8.39 -11.05
CA SER A 99 -17.32 8.49 -10.11
C SER A 99 -16.86 8.41 -8.65
N ALA A 100 -17.56 9.12 -7.75
CA ALA A 100 -17.24 9.16 -6.32
C ALA A 100 -17.13 7.75 -5.70
N SER A 101 -18.00 6.82 -6.10
CA SER A 101 -17.95 5.41 -5.67
C SER A 101 -16.65 4.71 -6.09
N THR A 102 -16.22 4.93 -7.33
CA THR A 102 -14.96 4.35 -7.84
C THR A 102 -13.76 4.93 -7.11
N VAL A 103 -13.73 6.25 -6.92
CA VAL A 103 -12.66 6.93 -6.18
C VAL A 103 -12.60 6.44 -4.74
N PHE A 104 -13.73 6.40 -4.04
CA PHE A 104 -13.81 5.94 -2.66
C PHE A 104 -13.26 4.53 -2.49
N ARG A 105 -13.69 3.59 -3.34
CA ARG A 105 -13.22 2.20 -3.32
C ARG A 105 -11.72 2.10 -3.63
N CYS A 106 -11.25 2.76 -4.68
CA CYS A 106 -9.84 2.75 -5.07
C CYS A 106 -8.94 3.30 -3.97
N ALA A 107 -9.31 4.45 -3.40
CA ALA A 107 -8.55 5.13 -2.36
C ALA A 107 -8.51 4.35 -1.04
N THR A 108 -9.64 3.75 -0.64
CA THR A 108 -9.71 2.87 0.53
C THR A 108 -8.81 1.65 0.36
N ASN A 109 -8.90 0.97 -0.80
CA ASN A 109 -8.08 -0.18 -1.12
C ASN A 109 -6.57 0.15 -1.13
N CYS A 110 -6.18 1.32 -1.66
CA CYS A 110 -4.80 1.79 -1.64
C CYS A 110 -4.29 2.01 -0.21
N ALA A 111 -5.08 2.67 0.65
CA ALA A 111 -4.73 2.87 2.04
C ALA A 111 -4.55 1.53 2.78
N ASP A 112 -5.46 0.58 2.55
CA ASP A 112 -5.42 -0.74 3.19
C ASP A 112 -4.25 -1.59 2.70
N MET A 113 -3.89 -1.50 1.42
CA MET A 113 -2.70 -2.17 0.88
C MET A 113 -1.41 -1.69 1.59
N LEU A 114 -1.24 -0.37 1.75
CA LEU A 114 -0.06 0.19 2.41
C LEU A 114 -0.02 -0.14 3.90
N ARG A 115 -1.17 -0.09 4.59
CA ARG A 115 -1.30 -0.54 5.98
C ARG A 115 -0.98 -2.02 6.14
N SER A 116 -1.45 -2.86 5.21
CA SER A 116 -1.19 -4.30 5.22
C SER A 116 0.29 -4.60 5.06
N TRP A 117 0.99 -3.93 4.14
CA TRP A 117 2.45 -4.04 4.01
C TRP A 117 3.16 -3.71 5.32
N LYS A 118 2.87 -2.54 5.89
CA LYS A 118 3.47 -2.10 7.16
C LYS A 118 3.16 -3.05 8.31
N ARG A 119 1.91 -3.51 8.43
CA ARG A 119 1.47 -4.48 9.44
C ARG A 119 2.22 -5.80 9.31
N SER A 120 2.27 -6.37 8.11
CA SER A 120 2.96 -7.63 7.84
C SER A 120 4.44 -7.58 8.23
N TYR A 121 5.10 -6.45 7.95
CA TYR A 121 6.47 -6.21 8.40
C TYR A 121 6.57 -6.19 9.93
N MET A 122 5.70 -5.42 10.61
CA MET A 122 5.73 -5.29 12.06
C MET A 122 5.44 -6.61 12.77
N ASP A 123 4.51 -7.41 12.25
CA ASP A 123 4.18 -8.73 12.75
C ASP A 123 5.37 -9.69 12.62
N THR A 124 6.05 -9.65 11.46
CA THR A 124 7.26 -10.44 11.21
C THR A 124 8.39 -10.03 12.15
N ARG A 125 8.61 -8.72 12.34
CA ARG A 125 9.58 -8.18 13.31
C ARG A 125 9.28 -8.69 14.71
N ALA A 126 8.03 -8.57 15.17
CA ALA A 126 7.61 -9.03 16.49
C ALA A 126 7.77 -10.55 16.66
N GLN A 127 7.53 -11.33 15.59
CA GLN A 127 7.77 -12.78 15.60
C GLN A 127 9.26 -13.11 15.78
N ILE A 128 10.15 -12.40 15.09
CA ILE A 128 11.60 -12.59 15.21
C ILE A 128 12.08 -12.21 16.62
N GLU A 129 11.63 -11.07 17.14
CA GLU A 129 11.97 -10.66 18.51
C GLU A 129 11.51 -11.68 19.56
N ARG A 130 10.27 -12.19 19.44
CA ARG A 130 9.77 -13.24 20.35
C ARG A 130 10.53 -14.55 20.25
N SER A 131 11.04 -14.88 19.05
CA SER A 131 11.80 -16.12 18.88
C SER A 131 13.14 -16.10 19.59
N GLY A 132 13.71 -14.91 19.84
CA GLY A 132 15.00 -14.73 20.52
C GLY A 132 16.21 -15.35 19.80
N ILE A 133 16.01 -15.90 18.60
CA ILE A 133 17.02 -16.63 17.83
C ILE A 133 17.50 -15.76 16.67
N GLY A 134 18.82 -15.56 16.58
CA GLY A 134 19.47 -14.86 15.49
C GLY A 134 19.54 -13.34 15.66
N SER A 135 19.97 -12.64 14.61
CA SER A 135 20.13 -11.19 14.60
C SER A 135 18.79 -10.46 14.67
N ARG A 136 18.76 -9.34 15.40
CA ARG A 136 17.56 -8.50 15.55
C ARG A 136 17.13 -7.91 14.22
N TRP A 137 15.84 -7.98 13.93
CA TRP A 137 15.21 -7.34 12.78
C TRP A 137 14.82 -5.90 13.13
N GLU A 138 15.79 -5.00 13.29
CA GLU A 138 15.53 -3.58 13.53
C GLU A 138 16.13 -2.73 12.41
N PHE A 139 15.31 -1.86 11.83
CA PHE A 139 15.68 -1.05 10.67
C PHE A 139 15.11 0.36 10.83
N ASP A 140 15.75 1.34 10.20
CA ASP A 140 15.27 2.71 10.21
C ASP A 140 13.88 2.80 9.57
N ARG A 141 12.88 3.09 10.41
CA ARG A 141 11.47 3.16 10.02
C ARG A 141 11.19 4.30 9.07
N ASN A 142 11.97 5.38 9.08
CA ASN A 142 11.79 6.47 8.14
C ASN A 142 12.16 6.04 6.72
N VAL A 143 13.23 5.26 6.57
CA VAL A 143 13.63 4.69 5.27
C VAL A 143 12.57 3.74 4.73
N LEU A 144 11.94 2.96 5.61
CA LEU A 144 10.95 1.97 5.20
C LEU A 144 9.55 2.55 4.97
N PHE A 145 9.10 3.46 5.83
CA PHE A 145 7.69 3.80 5.93
C PHE A 145 7.35 5.26 5.68
N ARG A 146 8.31 6.18 5.54
CA ARG A 146 7.98 7.60 5.31
C ARG A 146 7.02 7.78 4.12
N ASP A 147 7.39 7.22 2.97
CA ASP A 147 6.60 7.39 1.75
C ASP A 147 5.32 6.52 1.78
N VAL A 148 5.39 5.34 2.41
CA VAL A 148 4.22 4.46 2.66
C VAL A 148 3.19 5.17 3.54
N ASP A 149 3.61 5.76 4.66
CA ASP A 149 2.74 6.47 5.61
C ASP A 149 2.16 7.74 4.98
N HIS A 150 2.99 8.49 4.25
CA HIS A 150 2.55 9.66 3.50
C HIS A 150 1.44 9.29 2.50
N MET A 151 1.68 8.28 1.65
CA MET A 151 0.70 7.85 0.65
C MET A 151 -0.54 7.21 1.29
N THR A 152 -0.40 6.57 2.46
CA THR A 152 -1.55 6.06 3.23
C THR A 152 -2.46 7.21 3.65
N ARG A 153 -1.88 8.32 4.15
CA ARG A 153 -2.64 9.51 4.54
C ARG A 153 -3.36 10.13 3.33
N ILE A 154 -2.64 10.37 2.23
CA ILE A 154 -3.23 10.93 1.00
C ILE A 154 -4.36 10.06 0.45
N SER A 155 -4.20 8.73 0.49
CA SER A 155 -5.25 7.79 0.08
C SER A 155 -6.47 7.87 0.99
N GLN A 156 -6.27 7.98 2.31
CA GLN A 156 -7.37 8.15 3.25
C GLN A 156 -8.11 9.48 3.07
N ASP A 157 -7.38 10.58 2.90
CA ASP A 157 -7.96 11.90 2.67
C ASP A 157 -8.77 11.91 1.37
N THR A 158 -8.25 11.27 0.32
CA THR A 158 -8.95 11.11 -0.97
C THR A 158 -10.23 10.28 -0.81
N ALA A 159 -10.18 9.18 -0.05
CA ALA A 159 -11.36 8.39 0.27
C ALA A 159 -12.40 9.22 1.03
N ASN A 160 -11.97 10.04 2.00
CA ASN A 160 -12.87 10.89 2.78
C ASN A 160 -13.57 11.92 1.89
N VAL A 161 -12.85 12.56 0.96
CA VAL A 161 -13.45 13.50 -0.01
C VAL A 161 -14.51 12.78 -0.87
N ALA A 162 -14.18 11.62 -1.43
CA ALA A 162 -15.13 10.85 -2.23
C ALA A 162 -16.36 10.39 -1.43
N LYS A 163 -16.17 10.07 -0.15
CA LYS A 163 -17.27 9.73 0.77
C LYS A 163 -18.24 10.89 0.96
N VAL A 164 -17.74 12.12 1.11
CA VAL A 164 -18.59 13.32 1.22
C VAL A 164 -19.44 13.51 -0.05
N PHE A 165 -18.86 13.31 -1.23
CA PHE A 165 -19.63 13.37 -2.49
C PHE A 165 -20.74 12.31 -2.54
N LEU A 166 -20.45 11.07 -2.12
CA LEU A 166 -21.45 10.00 -2.07
C LEU A 166 -22.59 10.32 -1.09
N GLU A 167 -22.26 10.85 0.09
CA GLU A 167 -23.24 11.26 1.09
C GLU A 167 -24.12 12.41 0.57
N PHE A 168 -23.52 13.35 -0.15
CA PHE A 168 -24.24 14.44 -0.80
C PHE A 168 -25.20 13.93 -1.88
N GLU A 169 -24.74 13.09 -2.81
CA GLU A 169 -25.60 12.47 -3.84
C GLU A 169 -26.78 11.71 -3.23
N ALA A 170 -26.53 10.89 -2.19
CA ALA A 170 -27.57 10.14 -1.50
C ALA A 170 -28.61 11.04 -0.82
N MET A 171 -28.17 12.18 -0.27
CA MET A 171 -29.07 13.15 0.34
C MET A 171 -30.03 13.75 -0.69
N PHE A 172 -29.56 14.16 -1.87
CA PHE A 172 -30.43 14.74 -2.90
C PHE A 172 -31.35 13.72 -3.54
N ASP A 173 -30.88 12.50 -3.77
CA ASP A 173 -31.74 11.41 -4.26
C ASP A 173 -32.91 11.14 -3.31
N HIS A 174 -32.65 11.18 -2.00
CA HIS A 174 -33.69 11.05 -1.00
C HIS A 174 -34.67 12.22 -1.05
N HIS A 175 -34.18 13.46 -1.05
CA HIS A 175 -35.04 14.66 -1.10
C HIS A 175 -35.87 14.74 -2.39
N LEU A 176 -35.31 14.36 -3.54
CA LEU A 176 -36.05 14.33 -4.81
C LEU A 176 -37.16 13.27 -4.76
N LYS A 177 -36.90 12.09 -4.21
CA LYS A 177 -37.92 11.05 -4.04
C LYS A 177 -39.03 11.47 -3.08
N THR A 178 -38.70 12.13 -1.97
CA THR A 178 -39.71 12.65 -1.04
C THR A 178 -40.55 13.74 -1.70
N MET A 179 -39.93 14.67 -2.45
CA MET A 179 -40.65 15.71 -3.20
C MET A 179 -41.59 15.17 -4.28
N ILE A 180 -41.22 14.07 -4.95
CA ILE A 180 -42.09 13.43 -5.96
C ILE A 180 -43.23 12.64 -5.29
N SER A 181 -42.98 12.08 -4.10
CA SER A 181 -43.97 11.26 -3.38
C SER A 181 -44.98 12.10 -2.60
N ASP A 182 -44.65 13.35 -2.26
CA ASP A 182 -45.54 14.29 -1.57
C ASP A 182 -45.65 15.65 -2.32
N PRO A 183 -46.45 15.72 -3.40
CA PRO A 183 -46.61 16.93 -4.20
C PRO A 183 -47.18 18.12 -3.42
N GLU A 184 -47.95 17.87 -2.35
CA GLU A 184 -48.58 18.93 -1.55
C GLU A 184 -47.55 19.70 -0.71
N GLU A 185 -46.51 19.04 -0.23
CA GLU A 185 -45.43 19.67 0.54
C GLU A 185 -44.60 20.61 -0.35
N VAL A 186 -44.35 20.22 -1.60
CA VAL A 186 -43.65 21.03 -2.61
C VAL A 186 -44.45 22.28 -2.99
N ASP A 187 -45.75 22.14 -3.21
CA ASP A 187 -46.63 23.27 -3.56
C ASP A 187 -46.74 24.29 -2.40
N ASN A 188 -46.74 23.81 -1.15
CA ASN A 188 -46.72 24.68 0.03
C ASN A 188 -45.39 25.44 0.21
N ILE A 189 -44.25 24.81 -0.09
CA ILE A 189 -42.94 25.48 -0.05
C ILE A 189 -42.84 26.53 -1.17
N LEU A 190 -43.28 26.19 -2.39
CA LEU A 190 -43.31 27.14 -3.51
C LEU A 190 -44.24 28.34 -3.26
N LYS A 191 -45.39 28.13 -2.60
CA LYS A 191 -46.29 29.20 -2.17
C LYS A 191 -45.66 30.13 -1.11
N LYS A 192 -44.88 29.58 -0.18
CA LYS A 192 -44.11 30.38 0.80
C LYS A 192 -42.96 31.17 0.18
N VAL A 193 -42.34 30.69 -0.89
CA VAL A 193 -41.29 31.42 -1.61
C VAL A 193 -41.86 32.48 -2.56
N ARG A 194 -43.08 32.30 -3.06
CA ARG A 194 -43.78 33.28 -3.94
C ARG A 194 -44.52 34.38 -3.21
N THR A 195 -44.64 34.32 -1.89
CA THR A 195 -45.16 35.46 -1.11
C THR A 195 -43.98 36.41 -0.86
N PRO A 196 -43.94 37.60 -1.50
CA PRO A 196 -42.95 38.60 -1.16
C PRO A 196 -43.16 38.94 0.31
N SER A 197 -42.09 38.96 1.08
CA SER A 197 -42.05 39.65 2.37
C SER A 197 -42.40 41.12 2.14
N LEU A 198 -43.68 41.44 2.19
CA LEU A 198 -44.18 42.74 2.56
C LEU A 198 -44.17 42.76 4.08
N ASP A 199 -43.06 43.26 4.63
CA ASP A 199 -42.96 44.09 5.83
C ASP A 199 -41.50 44.50 6.05
#